data_AF-A0A183KPW5-F1
#
_entry.id   AF-A0A183KPW5-F1
#
_cell.length_a   1.000
_cell.length_b   1.000
_cell.length_c   1.000
_cell.angle_alpha   90.00
_cell.angle_beta   90.00
_cell.angle_gamma   90.00
#
_symmetry.space_group_name_H-M   'P 1'
#
loop_
_entity.id
_entity.type
_entity.pdbx_description
1 polymer ?
#
loop_
_entity_poly.entity_id
_entity_poly.type
_entity_poly.pdbx_seq_one_letter_code
_entity_poly.pdbx_strand_id
1 'polypeptide(L)'
;MRWGVPNVTQLDHLGPKTCYDEVEHCKFLSIGPTFITVLGQRYGEYEIPFTINSYEMELLKDWSKKIQGVSPRCFEAFEEWYLCDKNDINQAYHLKPIVEAFQLGDNRFVEDAKQRWYDDRKAMHLGINKIIPVLTEQGLISSQEAIKYSLSGTITEHEIILGILNADDSDKRKCAAFTRTIKEIDEVLQSKQANKFLDMNHNGTLDETRFEQINCLRNITLAAVLKENNIRNYEIPWSAIENDGLERTLYLRKFGMDFESKTISLIDKAVSEMSNFENDDLYVEVLQHLNHCNEFVQEFHGRSDVLEVVKRYIQGDSSGMVKVYLYYVIILIWLKSV
;
A
#
# COMPACT_ATOMS: atom_id res chain seq x y z
N MET A 1 10.05 -7.39 6.80
CA MET A 1 9.35 -7.90 8.00
C MET A 1 7.92 -7.39 7.90
N ARG A 2 6.92 -8.27 7.82
CA ARG A 2 5.49 -7.90 7.77
C ARG A 2 4.86 -8.44 9.04
N TRP A 3 4.45 -7.57 9.96
CA TRP A 3 3.81 -8.01 11.20
C TRP A 3 2.34 -8.32 10.93
N GLY A 4 1.83 -9.41 11.50
CA GLY A 4 0.43 -9.82 11.34
C GLY A 4 0.07 -10.50 10.02
N VAL A 5 0.98 -10.55 9.04
CA VAL A 5 0.76 -11.27 7.78
C VAL A 5 1.38 -12.67 7.87
N PRO A 6 0.60 -13.76 7.79
CA PRO A 6 1.13 -15.11 7.80
C PRO A 6 2.11 -15.34 6.64
N ASN A 7 3.16 -16.13 6.84
CA ASN A 7 4.11 -16.51 5.78
C ASN A 7 3.43 -17.21 4.58
N VAL A 8 2.22 -17.75 4.77
CA VAL A 8 1.42 -18.40 3.73
C VAL A 8 1.00 -17.43 2.62
N THR A 9 0.79 -16.16 2.97
CA THR A 9 0.47 -15.04 2.03
C THR A 9 1.64 -14.65 1.12
N GLN A 10 2.81 -15.26 1.28
CA GLN A 10 3.93 -15.12 0.35
C GLN A 10 3.82 -16.10 -0.82
N LEU A 11 3.06 -17.19 -0.65
CA LEU A 11 2.90 -18.24 -1.66
C LEU A 11 1.75 -17.98 -2.61
N ASP A 12 0.82 -17.08 -2.27
CA ASP A 12 -0.33 -16.73 -3.10
C ASP A 12 -0.19 -15.37 -3.81
N HIS A 13 0.93 -14.67 -3.58
CA HIS A 13 1.20 -13.32 -4.09
C HIS A 13 0.14 -12.26 -3.71
N LEU A 14 -0.75 -12.56 -2.75
CA LEU A 14 -1.77 -11.62 -2.28
C LEU A 14 -1.27 -10.69 -1.17
N GLY A 15 -0.10 -10.99 -0.60
CA GLY A 15 0.54 -10.17 0.43
C GLY A 15 0.61 -8.68 0.06
N PRO A 16 1.16 -8.29 -1.10
CA PRO A 16 1.24 -6.89 -1.53
C PRO A 16 -0.13 -6.22 -1.65
N LYS A 17 -1.10 -6.89 -2.27
CA LYS A 17 -2.48 -6.37 -2.42
C LYS A 17 -3.10 -6.07 -1.06
N THR A 18 -2.96 -7.00 -0.12
CA THR A 18 -3.47 -6.83 1.25
C THR A 18 -2.84 -5.61 1.93
N CYS A 19 -1.54 -5.40 1.74
CA CYS A 19 -0.85 -4.21 2.26
C CYS A 19 -1.39 -2.92 1.64
N TYR A 20 -1.64 -2.90 0.33
CA TYR A 20 -2.16 -1.72 -0.38
C TYR A 20 -3.59 -1.39 0.05
N ASP A 21 -4.45 -2.41 0.12
CA ASP A 21 -5.83 -2.26 0.60
C ASP A 21 -5.85 -1.74 2.05
N GLU A 22 -4.93 -2.20 2.90
CA GLU A 22 -4.79 -1.72 4.28
C GLU A 22 -4.34 -0.25 4.36
N VAL A 23 -3.43 0.19 3.47
CA VAL A 23 -3.04 1.60 3.38
C VAL A 23 -4.23 2.49 3.01
N GLU A 24 -5.05 2.07 2.04
CA GLU A 24 -6.28 2.78 1.67
C GLU A 24 -7.29 2.80 2.83
N HIS A 25 -7.50 1.68 3.49
CA HIS A 25 -8.36 1.61 4.68
C HIS A 25 -7.87 2.52 5.81
N CYS A 26 -6.55 2.58 6.06
CA CYS A 26 -5.98 3.45 7.07
C CYS A 26 -6.19 4.93 6.74
N LYS A 27 -6.08 5.34 5.47
CA LYS A 27 -6.40 6.71 5.05
C LYS A 27 -7.88 7.04 5.28
N PHE A 28 -8.77 6.08 4.99
CA PHE A 28 -10.22 6.27 5.14
C PHE A 28 -10.68 6.29 6.61
N LEU A 29 -10.15 5.40 7.45
CA LEU A 29 -10.63 5.19 8.82
C LEU A 29 -9.82 5.94 9.89
N SER A 30 -8.52 6.17 9.66
CA SER A 30 -7.66 6.73 10.71
C SER A 30 -7.91 8.21 10.89
N ILE A 31 -8.35 8.55 12.10
CA ILE A 31 -8.48 9.95 12.50
C ILE A 31 -7.12 10.54 12.86
N GLY A 32 -6.23 9.72 13.46
CA GLY A 32 -4.88 10.07 13.87
C GLY A 32 -3.85 9.89 12.75
N PRO A 33 -2.65 9.32 13.04
CA PRO A 33 -1.67 9.05 11.99
C PRO A 33 -2.21 8.01 11.01
N THR A 34 -2.15 8.33 9.72
CA THR A 34 -2.62 7.45 8.63
C THR A 34 -1.49 6.55 8.12
N PHE A 35 -0.27 7.07 8.03
CA PHE A 35 0.87 6.32 7.51
C PHE A 35 2.20 6.81 8.10
N ILE A 36 3.02 5.90 8.61
CA ILE A 36 4.38 6.19 9.10
C ILE A 36 5.37 5.26 8.43
N THR A 37 6.37 5.82 7.76
CA THR A 37 7.41 5.03 7.06
C THR A 37 8.75 5.07 7.79
N VAL A 38 9.46 3.94 7.78
CA VAL A 38 10.81 3.80 8.33
C VAL A 38 11.72 3.26 7.23
N LEU A 39 12.65 4.09 6.74
CA LEU A 39 13.48 3.77 5.57
C LEU A 39 14.97 3.75 5.89
N GLY A 40 15.68 2.76 5.34
CA GLY A 40 17.14 2.67 5.33
C GLY A 40 17.72 2.79 3.92
N GLN A 41 18.96 2.35 3.71
CA GLN A 41 19.61 2.31 2.39
C GLN A 41 19.35 1.01 1.61
N ARG A 42 18.42 0.18 2.07
CA ARG A 42 17.93 -0.98 1.33
C ARG A 42 16.61 -0.60 0.68
N TYR A 43 16.56 -0.67 -0.64
CA TYR A 43 15.34 -0.53 -1.42
C TYR A 43 14.48 -1.78 -1.31
N GLY A 44 15.10 -2.96 -1.48
CA GLY A 44 14.48 -4.29 -1.42
C GLY A 44 14.32 -4.96 -2.78
N GLU A 45 13.46 -5.97 -2.85
CA GLU A 45 13.22 -6.74 -4.07
C GLU A 45 12.06 -6.16 -4.90
N TYR A 46 12.28 -6.04 -6.21
CA TYR A 46 11.25 -5.65 -7.15
C TYR A 46 10.12 -6.67 -7.20
N GLU A 47 8.89 -6.18 -7.19
CA GLU A 47 7.72 -7.02 -7.39
C GLU A 47 7.26 -6.96 -8.84
N ILE A 48 6.51 -7.97 -9.27
CA ILE A 48 5.80 -7.92 -10.55
C ILE A 48 4.30 -7.69 -10.28
N PRO A 49 3.59 -6.96 -11.16
CA PRO A 49 2.20 -6.61 -10.89
C PRO A 49 1.30 -7.84 -10.75
N PHE A 50 0.54 -7.93 -9.66
CA PHE A 50 -0.39 -9.06 -9.44
C PHE A 50 -1.46 -9.19 -10.55
N THR A 51 -1.86 -8.07 -11.15
CA THR A 51 -2.86 -8.03 -12.21
C THR A 51 -2.38 -7.19 -13.39
N ILE A 52 -2.52 -7.73 -14.58
CA ILE A 52 -2.14 -7.10 -15.85
C ILE A 52 -3.33 -7.19 -16.79
N ASN A 53 -3.70 -6.10 -17.46
CA ASN A 53 -4.84 -6.15 -18.37
C ASN A 53 -4.51 -7.02 -19.61
N SER A 54 -5.52 -7.55 -20.29
CA SER A 54 -5.31 -8.48 -21.41
C SER A 54 -4.43 -7.88 -22.51
N TYR A 55 -4.68 -6.62 -22.87
CA TYR A 55 -3.94 -5.91 -23.90
C TYR A 55 -2.46 -5.72 -23.55
N GLU A 56 -2.15 -5.26 -22.34
CA GLU A 56 -0.79 -5.11 -21.79
C GLU A 56 -0.07 -6.45 -21.74
N MET A 57 -0.73 -7.52 -21.32
CA MET A 57 -0.13 -8.85 -21.22
C MET A 57 0.28 -9.37 -22.60
N GLU A 58 -0.60 -9.25 -23.60
CA GLU A 58 -0.29 -9.67 -24.96
C GLU A 58 0.85 -8.83 -25.56
N LEU A 59 0.89 -7.52 -25.28
CA LEU A 59 2.03 -6.68 -25.66
C LEU A 59 3.34 -7.15 -24.99
N LEU A 60 3.34 -7.40 -23.69
CA LEU A 60 4.53 -7.87 -22.97
C LEU A 60 5.03 -9.20 -23.56
N LYS A 61 4.12 -10.14 -23.84
CA LYS A 61 4.43 -11.42 -24.47
C LYS A 61 5.00 -11.26 -25.87
N ASP A 62 4.37 -10.45 -26.71
CA ASP A 62 4.84 -10.21 -28.08
C ASP A 62 6.21 -9.55 -28.11
N TRP A 63 6.40 -8.51 -27.31
CA TRP A 63 7.64 -7.74 -27.29
C TRP A 63 8.78 -8.48 -26.60
N SER A 64 8.48 -9.38 -25.66
CA SER A 64 9.50 -10.27 -25.08
C SER A 64 10.18 -11.16 -26.13
N LYS A 65 9.50 -11.48 -27.24
CA LYS A 65 10.08 -12.23 -28.38
C LYS A 65 10.78 -11.33 -29.40
N LYS A 66 10.35 -10.07 -29.53
CA LYS A 66 10.84 -9.14 -30.57
C LYS A 66 12.09 -8.38 -30.15
N ILE A 67 12.25 -8.05 -28.87
CA ILE A 67 13.37 -7.24 -28.37
C ILE A 67 14.64 -8.08 -28.19
N GLN A 68 15.73 -7.65 -28.83
CA GLN A 68 17.04 -8.27 -28.62
C GLN A 68 17.54 -8.05 -27.19
N GLY A 69 18.05 -9.12 -26.57
CA GLY A 69 18.59 -9.10 -25.21
C GLY A 69 17.55 -9.29 -24.10
N VAL A 70 16.30 -9.57 -24.43
CA VAL A 70 15.33 -10.17 -23.48
C VAL A 70 15.49 -11.69 -23.53
N SER A 71 15.57 -12.33 -22.38
CA SER A 71 15.66 -13.80 -22.31
C SER A 71 14.35 -14.44 -22.77
N PRO A 72 14.37 -15.53 -23.58
CA PRO A 72 13.16 -16.28 -23.91
C PRO A 72 12.39 -16.76 -22.67
N ARG A 73 13.09 -16.96 -21.55
CA ARG A 73 12.49 -17.31 -20.26
C ARG A 73 11.49 -16.27 -19.76
N CYS A 74 11.61 -15.01 -20.17
CA CYS A 74 10.65 -13.95 -19.85
C CYS A 74 9.25 -14.29 -20.40
N PHE A 75 9.15 -14.70 -21.67
CA PHE A 75 7.89 -15.11 -22.28
C PHE A 75 7.31 -16.35 -21.58
N GLU A 76 8.14 -17.38 -21.39
CA GLU A 76 7.73 -18.63 -20.72
C GLU A 76 7.20 -18.37 -19.32
N ALA A 77 7.86 -17.48 -18.57
CA ALA A 77 7.45 -17.11 -17.24
C ALA A 77 6.08 -16.40 -17.23
N PHE A 78 5.79 -15.52 -18.19
CA PHE A 78 4.45 -14.92 -18.29
C PHE A 78 3.36 -15.96 -18.57
N GLU A 79 3.63 -16.94 -19.44
CA GLU A 79 2.70 -18.05 -19.73
C GLU A 79 2.52 -19.00 -18.54
N GLU A 80 3.58 -19.26 -17.78
CA GLU A 80 3.56 -20.18 -16.65
C GLU A 80 2.83 -19.60 -15.44
N TRP A 81 3.06 -18.31 -15.16
CA TRP A 81 2.67 -17.66 -13.92
C TRP A 81 1.40 -16.81 -14.02
N TYR A 82 0.95 -16.38 -15.20
CA TYR A 82 -0.27 -15.59 -15.32
C TYR A 82 -1.42 -16.37 -15.97
N LEU A 83 -2.61 -16.27 -15.39
CA LEU A 83 -3.83 -16.86 -15.91
C LEU A 83 -4.85 -15.78 -16.24
N CYS A 84 -5.43 -15.83 -17.45
CA CYS A 84 -6.52 -14.93 -17.84
C CYS A 84 -7.82 -15.33 -17.11
N ASP A 85 -8.39 -14.40 -16.33
CA ASP A 85 -9.73 -14.56 -15.79
C ASP A 85 -10.76 -14.21 -16.87
N LYS A 86 -11.34 -15.26 -17.46
CA LYS A 86 -12.37 -15.12 -18.50
C LYS A 86 -13.72 -14.62 -17.96
N ASN A 87 -13.89 -14.56 -16.64
CA ASN A 87 -15.09 -14.04 -16.01
C ASN A 87 -14.99 -12.53 -15.72
N ASP A 88 -13.80 -11.94 -15.77
CA ASP A 88 -13.61 -10.50 -15.72
C ASP A 88 -13.96 -9.87 -17.07
N ILE A 89 -14.72 -8.78 -17.04
CA ILE A 89 -15.11 -7.98 -18.21
C ILE A 89 -13.86 -7.47 -18.94
N ASN A 90 -12.78 -7.18 -18.20
CA ASN A 90 -11.51 -6.72 -18.77
C ASN A 90 -10.58 -7.87 -19.19
N GLN A 91 -10.99 -9.13 -18.96
CA GLN A 91 -10.20 -10.35 -19.19
C GLN A 91 -8.78 -10.25 -18.61
N ALA A 92 -8.66 -9.67 -17.41
CA ALA A 92 -7.36 -9.42 -16.81
C ALA A 92 -6.62 -10.73 -16.52
N TYR A 93 -5.30 -10.66 -16.63
CA TYR A 93 -4.39 -11.72 -16.24
C TYR A 93 -4.00 -11.55 -14.78
N HIS A 94 -4.17 -12.63 -14.00
CA HIS A 94 -3.82 -12.67 -12.59
C HIS A 94 -2.63 -13.60 -12.35
N LEU A 95 -1.76 -13.18 -11.46
CA LEU A 95 -0.61 -13.97 -11.03
C LEU A 95 -1.08 -15.19 -10.21
N LYS A 96 -0.65 -16.38 -10.63
CA LYS A 96 -0.96 -17.67 -9.97
C LYS A 96 -0.14 -17.84 -8.70
N PRO A 97 -0.65 -18.54 -7.68
CA PRO A 97 0.12 -18.90 -6.50
C PRO A 97 1.37 -19.73 -6.87
N ILE A 98 2.46 -19.55 -6.12
CA ILE A 98 3.70 -20.36 -6.19
C ILE A 98 3.37 -21.84 -5.93
N VAL A 99 2.50 -22.09 -4.96
CA VAL A 99 2.14 -23.43 -4.50
C VAL A 99 0.66 -23.47 -4.17
N GLU A 100 -0.05 -24.51 -4.62
CA GLU A 100 -1.46 -24.72 -4.28
C GLU A 100 -1.62 -25.41 -2.92
N ALA A 101 -2.79 -25.25 -2.29
CA ALA A 101 -3.03 -25.70 -0.92
C ALA A 101 -2.73 -27.20 -0.69
N PHE A 102 -3.00 -28.06 -1.67
CA PHE A 102 -2.75 -29.49 -1.55
C PHE A 102 -1.25 -29.88 -1.65
N GLN A 103 -0.41 -28.98 -2.17
CA GLN A 103 1.03 -29.20 -2.37
C GLN A 103 1.86 -28.73 -1.16
N LEU A 104 1.26 -27.99 -0.22
CA LEU A 104 1.93 -27.46 0.97
C LEU A 104 2.52 -28.55 1.89
N GLY A 105 2.05 -29.78 1.79
CA GLY A 105 2.56 -30.91 2.58
C GLY A 105 3.94 -31.41 2.16
N ASP A 106 4.44 -31.05 0.98
CA ASP A 106 5.76 -31.45 0.48
C ASP A 106 6.74 -30.27 0.52
N ASN A 107 7.53 -30.21 1.59
CA ASN A 107 8.51 -29.13 1.79
C ASN A 107 9.53 -29.01 0.65
N ARG A 108 9.92 -30.12 0.02
CA ARG A 108 10.94 -30.12 -1.03
C ARG A 108 10.37 -29.52 -2.31
N PHE A 109 9.15 -29.90 -2.66
CA PHE A 109 8.42 -29.29 -3.76
C PHE A 109 8.23 -27.78 -3.54
N VAL A 110 7.90 -27.36 -2.33
CA VAL A 110 7.72 -25.94 -1.97
C VAL A 110 9.01 -25.16 -2.18
N GLU A 111 10.16 -25.68 -1.74
CA GLU A 111 11.45 -25.04 -1.96
C GLU A 111 11.82 -24.94 -3.45
N ASP A 112 11.63 -26.01 -4.22
CA ASP A 112 11.91 -26.04 -5.65
C ASP A 112 10.99 -25.08 -6.43
N ALA A 113 9.71 -25.00 -6.03
CA ALA A 113 8.74 -24.07 -6.62
C ALA A 113 9.10 -22.61 -6.32
N LYS A 114 9.53 -22.30 -5.08
CA LYS A 114 10.03 -20.96 -4.72
C LYS A 114 11.24 -20.58 -5.55
N GLN A 115 12.21 -21.49 -5.71
CA GLN A 115 13.41 -21.20 -6.49
C GLN A 115 13.08 -20.92 -7.96
N ARG A 116 12.21 -21.74 -8.57
CA ARG A 116 11.72 -21.51 -9.93
C ARG A 116 11.02 -20.15 -10.07
N TRP A 117 10.13 -19.82 -9.13
CA TRP A 117 9.50 -18.50 -9.09
C TRP A 117 10.53 -17.37 -9.01
N TYR A 118 11.55 -17.49 -8.15
CA TYR A 118 12.59 -16.46 -8.01
C TYR A 118 13.33 -16.19 -9.33
N ASP A 119 13.70 -17.26 -10.05
CA ASP A 119 14.41 -17.15 -11.33
C ASP A 119 13.50 -16.56 -12.42
N ASP A 120 12.24 -17.00 -12.48
CA ASP A 120 11.26 -16.54 -13.47
C ASP A 120 10.83 -15.10 -13.23
N ARG A 121 10.58 -14.72 -11.97
CA ARG A 121 10.30 -13.34 -11.58
C ARG A 121 11.43 -12.41 -11.99
N LYS A 122 12.68 -12.83 -11.80
CA LYS A 122 13.84 -12.05 -12.24
C LYS A 122 13.87 -11.89 -13.76
N ALA A 123 13.58 -12.95 -14.51
CA ALA A 123 13.49 -12.90 -15.97
C ALA A 123 12.36 -11.97 -16.45
N MET A 124 11.18 -12.05 -15.83
CA MET A 124 10.05 -11.16 -16.11
C MET A 124 10.42 -9.70 -15.84
N HIS A 125 10.97 -9.40 -14.66
CA HIS A 125 11.37 -8.04 -14.29
C HIS A 125 12.41 -7.44 -15.26
N LEU A 126 13.47 -8.18 -15.59
CA LEU A 126 14.47 -7.73 -16.56
C LEU A 126 13.88 -7.52 -17.96
N GLY A 127 12.90 -8.35 -18.35
CA GLY A 127 12.17 -8.19 -19.60
C GLY A 127 11.30 -6.92 -19.58
N ILE A 128 10.48 -6.74 -18.54
CA ILE A 128 9.60 -5.58 -18.35
C ILE A 128 10.40 -4.27 -18.45
N ASN A 129 11.54 -4.18 -17.76
CA ASN A 129 12.39 -2.98 -17.77
C ASN A 129 12.95 -2.63 -19.16
N LYS A 130 13.06 -3.61 -20.06
CA LYS A 130 13.47 -3.38 -21.46
C LYS A 130 12.27 -3.12 -22.37
N ILE A 131 11.14 -3.77 -22.12
CA ILE A 131 9.95 -3.72 -22.97
C ILE A 131 9.17 -2.42 -22.77
N ILE A 132 8.93 -2.02 -21.51
CA ILE A 132 8.05 -0.88 -21.19
C ILE A 132 8.53 0.44 -21.77
N PRO A 133 9.83 0.81 -21.73
CA PRO A 133 10.31 2.01 -22.39
C PRO A 133 10.00 2.02 -23.89
N VAL A 134 10.21 0.88 -24.57
CA VAL A 134 9.93 0.74 -26.01
C VAL A 134 8.42 0.85 -26.31
N LEU A 135 7.57 0.24 -25.48
CA LEU A 135 6.11 0.36 -25.60
C LEU A 135 5.62 1.80 -25.39
N THR A 136 6.24 2.51 -24.44
CA THR A 136 5.91 3.91 -24.12
C THR A 136 6.35 4.83 -25.25
N GLU A 137 7.57 4.66 -25.77
CA GLU A 137 8.08 5.44 -26.91
C GLU A 137 7.24 5.26 -28.18
N GLN A 138 6.67 4.06 -28.38
CA GLN A 138 5.77 3.77 -29.51
C GLN A 138 4.32 4.20 -29.26
N GLY A 139 4.00 4.73 -28.08
CA GLY A 139 2.64 5.13 -27.70
C GLY A 139 1.64 3.97 -27.60
N LEU A 140 2.13 2.74 -27.44
CA LEU A 140 1.28 1.55 -27.27
C LEU A 140 0.73 1.43 -25.85
N ILE A 141 1.44 2.01 -24.88
CA ILE A 141 1.06 2.14 -23.48
C ILE A 141 1.27 3.61 -23.08
N SER A 142 0.35 4.18 -22.31
CA SER A 142 0.48 5.57 -21.81
C SER A 142 1.57 5.67 -20.75
N SER A 143 2.13 6.87 -20.55
CA SER A 143 3.11 7.08 -19.48
C SER A 143 2.55 6.77 -18.08
N GLN A 144 1.24 6.93 -17.87
CA GLN A 144 0.59 6.61 -16.60
C GLN A 144 0.45 5.09 -16.36
N GLU A 145 0.20 4.32 -17.42
CA GLU A 145 0.18 2.86 -17.35
C GLU A 145 1.61 2.31 -17.23
N ALA A 146 2.58 2.89 -17.95
CA ALA A 146 3.98 2.54 -17.85
C ALA A 146 4.51 2.72 -16.42
N ILE A 147 4.01 3.73 -15.69
CA ILE A 147 4.30 3.98 -14.28
C ILE A 147 4.06 2.74 -13.42
N LYS A 148 3.03 1.93 -13.67
CA LYS A 148 2.81 0.65 -12.94
C LYS A 148 3.98 -0.32 -13.05
N TYR A 149 4.69 -0.29 -14.16
CA TYR A 149 5.80 -1.19 -14.48
C TYR A 149 7.17 -0.57 -14.27
N SER A 150 7.30 0.76 -14.32
CA SER A 150 8.52 1.46 -13.91
C SER A 150 8.57 1.66 -12.39
N LEU A 151 7.39 1.75 -11.75
CA LEU A 151 7.19 1.61 -10.30
C LEU A 151 6.97 0.14 -9.89
N SER A 152 7.51 -0.81 -10.65
CA SER A 152 7.75 -2.17 -10.16
C SER A 152 8.83 -2.16 -9.05
N GLY A 153 8.91 -1.08 -8.28
CA GLY A 153 9.60 -0.95 -7.03
C GLY A 153 9.04 -1.91 -6.00
N THR A 154 9.65 -1.87 -4.84
CA THR A 154 9.32 -2.79 -3.77
C THR A 154 7.93 -2.48 -3.22
N ILE A 155 7.29 -3.46 -2.55
CA ILE A 155 6.01 -3.23 -1.83
C ILE A 155 6.09 -1.92 -1.03
N THR A 156 7.23 -1.67 -0.38
CA THR A 156 7.49 -0.48 0.44
C THR A 156 7.37 0.82 -0.35
N GLU A 157 7.91 0.89 -1.57
CA GLU A 157 7.79 2.10 -2.39
C GLU A 157 6.34 2.32 -2.79
N HIS A 158 5.63 1.26 -3.20
CA HIS A 158 4.23 1.36 -3.57
C HIS A 158 3.34 1.78 -2.37
N GLU A 159 3.60 1.25 -1.18
CA GLU A 159 2.95 1.69 0.06
C GLU A 159 3.20 3.19 0.34
N ILE A 160 4.41 3.70 0.05
CA ILE A 160 4.72 5.14 0.17
C ILE A 160 4.00 5.96 -0.89
N ILE A 161 3.91 5.46 -2.13
CA ILE A 161 3.17 6.13 -3.20
C ILE A 161 1.70 6.25 -2.81
N LEU A 162 1.05 5.17 -2.42
CA LEU A 162 -0.36 5.17 -2.01
C LEU A 162 -0.59 5.95 -0.72
N GLY A 163 0.28 5.78 0.27
CA GLY A 163 0.11 6.34 1.61
C GLY A 163 0.54 7.80 1.77
N ILE A 164 1.50 8.28 0.96
CA ILE A 164 2.07 9.62 1.07
C ILE A 164 1.97 10.41 -0.24
N LEU A 165 2.44 9.87 -1.37
CA LEU A 165 2.59 10.67 -2.59
C LEU A 165 1.24 11.00 -3.25
N ASN A 166 0.36 9.99 -3.35
CA ASN A 166 -0.98 10.11 -3.89
C ASN A 166 -2.01 10.57 -2.86
N ALA A 167 -1.60 10.77 -1.61
CA ALA A 167 -2.50 11.22 -0.55
C ALA A 167 -2.80 12.72 -0.68
N ASP A 168 -3.97 13.13 -0.20
CA ASP A 168 -4.35 14.54 -0.16
C ASP A 168 -3.54 15.31 0.90
N ASP A 169 -3.53 16.64 0.81
CA ASP A 169 -2.80 17.48 1.76
C ASP A 169 -3.31 17.35 3.20
N SER A 170 -4.55 16.90 3.42
CA SER A 170 -5.07 16.54 4.74
C SER A 170 -4.36 15.32 5.31
N ASP A 171 -4.20 14.27 4.51
CA ASP A 171 -3.63 13.01 4.94
C ASP A 171 -2.11 13.09 5.05
N LYS A 172 -1.45 13.82 4.14
CA LYS A 172 -0.01 14.11 4.24
C LYS A 172 0.39 14.75 5.57
N ARG A 173 -0.50 15.55 6.19
CA ARG A 173 -0.24 16.15 7.52
C ARG A 173 -0.27 15.13 8.64
N LYS A 174 -0.96 14.00 8.45
CA LYS A 174 -1.07 12.87 9.37
C LYS A 174 0.05 11.83 9.15
N CYS A 175 0.87 12.00 8.11
CA CYS A 175 1.98 11.11 7.81
C CYS A 175 3.30 11.57 8.43
N ALA A 176 4.20 10.62 8.71
CA ALA A 176 5.57 10.88 9.13
C ALA A 176 6.58 9.90 8.49
N ALA A 177 7.82 10.35 8.36
CA ALA A 177 8.91 9.55 7.82
C ALA A 177 10.13 9.57 8.76
N PHE A 178 10.69 8.39 9.01
CA PHE A 178 11.93 8.21 9.74
C PHE A 178 12.94 7.56 8.80
N THR A 179 14.08 8.21 8.58
CA THR A 179 15.09 7.68 7.67
C THR A 179 16.43 7.46 8.37
N ARG A 180 17.11 6.37 8.05
CA ARG A 180 18.43 6.02 8.59
C ARG A 180 19.46 5.92 7.47
N THR A 181 20.53 6.68 7.61
CA THR A 181 21.73 6.61 6.77
C THR A 181 22.86 5.98 7.58
N ILE A 182 23.34 4.83 7.10
CA ILE A 182 24.55 4.16 7.54
C ILE A 182 25.72 4.81 6.78
N LYS A 183 26.74 5.24 7.52
CA LYS A 183 27.97 5.79 6.95
C LYS A 183 28.94 4.65 6.58
N GLU A 184 30.07 5.03 5.95
CA GLU A 184 31.12 4.07 5.58
C GLU A 184 30.63 2.89 4.73
N ILE A 185 29.91 3.16 3.63
CA ILE A 185 29.34 2.12 2.75
C ILE A 185 30.39 1.09 2.29
N ASP A 186 31.63 1.52 2.05
CA ASP A 186 32.73 0.63 1.67
C ASP A 186 33.01 -0.45 2.74
N GLU A 187 32.88 -0.12 4.02
CA GLU A 187 33.01 -1.07 5.14
C GLU A 187 31.79 -1.99 5.22
N VAL A 188 30.59 -1.45 4.97
CA VAL A 188 29.35 -2.24 4.93
C VAL A 188 29.47 -3.33 3.86
N LEU A 189 29.97 -2.99 2.67
CA LEU A 189 30.13 -3.92 1.54
C LEU A 189 31.12 -5.05 1.81
N GLN A 190 32.10 -4.81 2.69
CA GLN A 190 33.06 -5.84 3.11
C GLN A 190 32.49 -6.77 4.19
N SER A 191 31.43 -6.37 4.87
CA SER A 191 30.82 -7.15 5.95
C SER A 191 29.94 -8.27 5.41
N LYS A 192 29.91 -9.40 6.14
CA LYS A 192 29.00 -10.52 5.87
C LYS A 192 27.53 -10.15 6.03
N GLN A 193 27.22 -9.00 6.62
CA GLN A 193 25.87 -8.52 6.87
C GLN A 193 25.38 -7.50 5.83
N ALA A 194 26.18 -7.19 4.79
CA ALA A 194 25.86 -6.19 3.78
C ALA A 194 24.45 -6.33 3.20
N ASN A 195 24.07 -7.57 2.85
CA ASN A 195 22.78 -7.93 2.25
C ASN A 195 21.54 -7.62 3.12
N LYS A 196 21.72 -7.38 4.43
CA LYS A 196 20.63 -6.96 5.31
C LYS A 196 20.31 -5.47 5.15
N PHE A 197 21.29 -4.67 4.74
CA PHE A 197 21.25 -3.21 4.76
C PHE A 197 21.36 -2.55 3.38
N LEU A 198 21.88 -3.27 2.39
CA LEU A 198 22.07 -2.85 1.02
C LEU A 198 21.57 -3.93 0.06
N ASP A 199 21.15 -3.52 -1.14
CA ASP A 199 20.79 -4.44 -2.21
C ASP A 199 22.04 -4.76 -3.03
N MET A 200 22.30 -6.06 -3.21
CA MET A 200 23.53 -6.57 -3.80
C MET A 200 23.21 -7.35 -5.09
N ASN A 201 24.07 -7.19 -6.09
CA ASN A 201 24.07 -7.95 -7.32
C ASN A 201 24.55 -9.40 -7.08
N HIS A 202 24.30 -10.30 -8.04
CA HIS A 202 24.72 -11.71 -7.96
C HIS A 202 26.24 -11.92 -7.87
N ASN A 203 27.02 -10.99 -8.39
CA ASN A 203 28.47 -10.95 -8.29
C ASN A 203 28.97 -10.44 -6.93
N GLY A 204 28.07 -10.09 -6.01
CA GLY A 204 28.39 -9.56 -4.68
C GLY A 204 28.73 -8.07 -4.65
N THR A 205 28.52 -7.32 -5.74
CA THR A 205 28.70 -5.86 -5.76
C THR A 205 27.40 -5.14 -5.39
N LEU A 206 27.47 -3.86 -5.04
CA LEU A 206 26.29 -3.02 -4.81
C LEU A 206 25.43 -2.93 -6.08
N ASP A 207 24.10 -2.96 -5.93
CA ASP A 207 23.16 -2.58 -6.99
C ASP A 207 23.01 -1.05 -6.98
N GLU A 208 23.79 -0.37 -7.85
CA GLU A 208 23.82 1.09 -7.94
C GLU A 208 22.46 1.68 -8.30
N THR A 209 21.70 1.02 -9.18
CA THR A 209 20.36 1.50 -9.58
C THR A 209 19.41 1.52 -8.40
N ARG A 210 19.33 0.43 -7.64
CA ARG A 210 18.48 0.38 -6.43
C ARG A 210 18.95 1.34 -5.36
N PHE A 211 20.27 1.49 -5.22
CA PHE A 211 20.86 2.41 -4.26
C PHE A 211 20.52 3.87 -4.59
N GLU A 212 20.54 4.26 -5.86
CA GLU A 212 20.10 5.58 -6.32
C GLU A 212 18.59 5.79 -6.09
N GLN A 213 17.76 4.79 -6.42
CA GLN A 213 16.31 4.85 -6.22
C GLN A 213 15.94 5.08 -4.76
N ILE A 214 16.50 4.30 -3.82
CA ILE A 214 16.18 4.49 -2.40
C ILE A 214 16.68 5.83 -1.86
N ASN A 215 17.82 6.32 -2.34
CA ASN A 215 18.34 7.63 -1.94
C ASN A 215 17.48 8.77 -2.50
N CYS A 216 17.01 8.66 -3.75
CA CYS A 216 16.07 9.61 -4.34
C CYS A 216 14.73 9.62 -3.60
N LEU A 217 14.17 8.44 -3.30
CA LEU A 217 12.93 8.30 -2.54
C LEU A 217 13.04 8.97 -1.17
N ARG A 218 14.12 8.67 -0.43
CA ARG A 218 14.34 9.17 0.94
C ARG A 218 14.66 10.66 1.01
N ASN A 219 15.60 11.12 0.19
CA ASN A 219 16.22 12.43 0.36
C ASN A 219 15.56 13.52 -0.49
N ILE A 220 14.94 13.14 -1.61
CA ILE A 220 14.34 14.08 -2.56
C ILE A 220 12.82 13.97 -2.50
N THR A 221 12.28 12.77 -2.74
CA THR A 221 10.83 12.57 -2.93
C THR A 221 10.06 12.84 -1.63
N LEU A 222 10.48 12.25 -0.51
CA LEU A 222 9.83 12.50 0.78
C LEU A 222 9.95 13.95 1.23
N ALA A 223 11.11 14.58 1.00
CA ALA A 223 11.35 15.98 1.36
C ALA A 223 10.50 16.96 0.52
N ALA A 224 10.17 16.61 -0.72
CA ALA A 224 9.31 17.41 -1.58
C ALA A 224 7.82 17.36 -1.18
N VAL A 225 7.40 16.29 -0.50
CA VAL A 225 5.97 16.02 -0.23
C VAL A 225 5.59 16.21 1.24
N LEU A 226 6.46 15.81 2.17
CA LEU A 226 6.21 15.96 3.60
C LEU A 226 6.84 17.24 4.15
N LYS A 227 6.20 17.84 5.15
CA LYS A 227 6.77 18.95 5.91
C LYS A 227 8.02 18.50 6.65
N GLU A 228 9.01 19.37 6.79
CA GLU A 228 10.28 19.08 7.48
C GLU A 228 10.08 18.50 8.89
N ASN A 229 9.13 19.06 9.66
CA ASN A 229 8.81 18.56 11.01
C ASN A 229 8.21 17.13 11.04
N ASN A 230 7.79 16.60 9.90
CA ASN A 230 7.27 15.24 9.75
C ASN A 230 8.36 14.25 9.27
N ILE A 231 9.58 14.73 9.02
CA ILE A 231 10.72 13.90 8.62
C ILE A 231 11.78 13.90 9.72
N ARG A 232 12.23 12.71 10.12
CA ARG A 232 13.34 12.53 11.06
C ARG A 232 14.45 11.75 10.38
N ASN A 233 15.63 12.33 10.29
CA ASN A 233 16.81 11.71 9.69
C ASN A 233 17.82 11.33 10.77
N TYR A 234 18.35 10.12 10.68
CA TYR A 234 19.37 9.59 11.56
C TYR A 234 20.58 9.17 10.76
N GLU A 235 21.76 9.53 11.24
CA GLU A 235 23.02 9.05 10.70
C GLU A 235 23.74 8.22 11.75
N ILE A 236 24.24 7.05 11.36
CA ILE A 236 24.91 6.11 12.24
C ILE A 236 26.14 5.52 11.53
N PRO A 237 27.31 5.47 12.18
CA PRO A 237 28.47 4.80 11.60
C PRO A 237 28.25 3.29 11.51
N TRP A 238 28.85 2.64 10.51
CA TRP A 238 28.69 1.18 10.33
C TRP A 238 29.19 0.39 11.55
N SER A 239 30.31 0.83 12.14
CA SER A 239 30.92 0.21 13.32
C SER A 239 29.98 0.10 14.53
N ALA A 240 29.05 1.05 14.69
CA ALA A 240 28.04 1.00 15.75
C ALA A 240 27.02 -0.11 15.52
N ILE A 241 26.64 -0.36 14.25
CA ILE A 241 25.70 -1.41 13.87
C ILE A 241 26.36 -2.79 13.97
N GLU A 242 27.59 -2.92 13.46
CA GLU A 242 28.29 -4.20 13.38
C GLU A 242 28.63 -4.78 14.77
N ASN A 243 29.08 -3.93 15.69
CA ASN A 243 29.55 -4.36 17.01
C ASN A 243 28.46 -4.38 18.09
N ASP A 244 27.23 -4.01 17.74
CA ASP A 244 26.11 -3.83 18.69
C ASP A 244 26.50 -2.98 19.92
N GLY A 245 27.18 -1.86 19.67
CA GLY A 245 27.79 -1.04 20.72
C GLY A 245 26.84 -0.05 21.40
N LEU A 246 27.40 0.74 22.32
CA LEU A 246 26.67 1.79 23.05
C LEU A 246 26.02 2.81 22.09
N GLU A 247 26.69 3.19 21.01
CA GLU A 247 26.16 4.13 20.02
C GLU A 247 24.87 3.63 19.35
N ARG A 248 24.81 2.34 18.99
CA ARG A 248 23.57 1.74 18.46
C ARG A 248 22.46 1.78 19.49
N THR A 249 22.76 1.48 20.75
CA THR A 249 21.78 1.54 21.85
C THR A 249 21.25 2.96 22.04
N LEU A 250 22.12 3.97 22.04
CA LEU A 250 21.75 5.38 22.14
C LEU A 250 20.89 5.81 20.94
N TYR A 251 21.27 5.42 19.72
CA TYR A 251 20.49 5.64 18.51
C TYR A 251 19.09 5.02 18.61
N LEU A 252 18.98 3.74 18.97
CA LEU A 252 17.70 3.05 19.07
C LEU A 252 16.80 3.67 20.16
N ARG A 253 17.39 4.07 21.29
CA ARG A 253 16.66 4.78 22.35
C ARG A 253 16.15 6.13 21.86
N LYS A 254 16.99 6.91 21.18
CA LYS A 254 16.60 8.20 20.61
C LYS A 254 15.50 8.03 19.57
N PHE A 255 15.66 7.08 18.65
CA PHE A 255 14.64 6.73 17.66
C PHE A 255 13.30 6.36 18.32
N GLY A 256 13.34 5.52 19.36
CA GLY A 256 12.12 5.14 20.10
C GLY A 256 11.41 6.34 20.73
N MET A 257 12.16 7.22 21.40
CA MET A 257 11.60 8.44 22.01
C MET A 257 11.04 9.40 20.96
N ASP A 258 11.75 9.61 19.85
CA ASP A 258 11.31 10.48 18.76
C ASP A 258 10.05 9.90 18.07
N PHE A 259 10.01 8.59 17.87
CA PHE A 259 8.87 7.89 17.27
C PHE A 259 7.63 7.99 18.14
N GLU A 260 7.77 7.71 19.45
CA GLU A 260 6.70 7.85 20.43
C GLU A 260 6.20 9.30 20.47
N SER A 261 7.09 10.25 20.69
CA SER A 261 6.75 11.68 20.75
C SER A 261 6.06 12.17 19.49
N LYS A 262 6.54 11.74 18.31
CA LYS A 262 5.93 12.12 17.04
C LYS A 262 4.55 11.52 16.87
N THR A 263 4.37 10.25 17.21
CA THR A 263 3.08 9.56 17.11
C THR A 263 2.06 10.22 18.04
N ILE A 264 2.43 10.49 19.29
CA ILE A 264 1.61 11.25 20.24
C ILE A 264 1.24 12.61 19.66
N SER A 265 2.21 13.37 19.14
CA SER A 265 1.94 14.67 18.53
C SER A 265 0.96 14.62 17.35
N LEU A 266 0.98 13.56 16.54
CA LEU A 266 0.02 13.37 15.45
C LEU A 266 -1.38 13.04 15.98
N ILE A 267 -1.48 12.23 17.03
CA ILE A 267 -2.74 11.90 17.70
C ILE A 267 -3.33 13.14 18.37
N ASP A 268 -2.54 13.87 19.17
CA ASP A 268 -2.99 15.09 19.86
C ASP A 268 -3.52 16.13 18.87
N LYS A 269 -2.84 16.27 17.74
CA LYS A 269 -3.28 17.15 16.67
C LYS A 269 -4.62 16.71 16.08
N ALA A 270 -4.80 15.43 15.81
CA ALA A 270 -6.06 14.89 15.30
C ALA A 270 -7.21 15.06 16.31
N VAL A 271 -6.95 14.81 17.60
CA VAL A 271 -7.93 15.01 18.68
C VAL A 271 -8.31 16.49 18.80
N SER A 272 -7.34 17.40 18.70
CA SER A 272 -7.61 18.85 18.72
C SER A 272 -8.36 19.34 17.49
N GLU A 273 -8.20 18.70 16.33
CA GLU A 273 -8.99 19.00 15.14
C GLU A 273 -10.43 18.47 15.29
N MET A 274 -10.61 17.32 15.95
CA MET A 274 -11.92 16.74 16.28
C MET A 274 -12.71 17.53 17.32
N SER A 275 -12.07 18.06 18.37
CA SER A 275 -12.76 18.82 19.42
C SER A 275 -13.41 20.11 18.90
N ASN A 276 -13.00 20.59 17.73
CA ASN A 276 -13.73 21.67 17.05
C ASN A 276 -15.14 21.25 16.62
N PHE A 277 -15.38 19.96 16.32
CA PHE A 277 -16.70 19.42 15.98
C PHE A 277 -17.55 19.13 17.22
N GLU A 278 -16.95 18.87 18.38
CA GLU A 278 -17.69 18.73 19.65
C GLU A 278 -18.38 20.03 20.08
N ASN A 279 -17.90 21.18 19.58
CA ASN A 279 -18.51 22.49 19.78
C ASN A 279 -19.49 22.87 18.65
N ASP A 280 -19.73 21.99 17.69
CA ASP A 280 -20.73 22.19 16.63
C ASP A 280 -22.08 21.63 17.11
N ASP A 281 -23.01 22.53 17.43
CA ASP A 281 -24.35 22.19 17.91
C ASP A 281 -25.07 21.21 16.98
N LEU A 282 -24.87 21.32 15.66
CA LEU A 282 -25.49 20.43 14.67
C LEU A 282 -24.89 19.02 14.74
N TYR A 283 -23.57 18.92 14.92
CA TYR A 283 -22.88 17.63 15.01
C TYR A 283 -23.31 16.87 16.27
N VAL A 284 -23.40 17.58 17.41
CA VAL A 284 -23.90 17.02 18.66
C VAL A 284 -25.36 16.58 18.53
N GLU A 285 -26.20 17.40 17.90
CA GLU A 285 -27.61 17.07 17.67
C GLU A 285 -27.77 15.80 16.81
N VAL A 286 -27.05 15.71 15.70
CA VAL A 286 -27.09 14.54 14.80
C VAL A 286 -26.66 13.26 15.54
N LEU A 287 -25.60 13.33 16.34
CA LEU A 287 -25.14 12.19 17.15
C LEU A 287 -26.18 11.78 18.22
N GLN A 288 -26.80 12.75 18.90
CA GLN A 288 -27.86 12.50 19.87
C GLN A 288 -29.07 11.82 19.23
N HIS A 289 -29.50 12.29 18.05
CA HIS A 289 -30.59 11.68 17.27
C HIS A 289 -30.24 10.28 16.81
N LEU A 290 -29.02 10.06 16.31
CA LEU A 290 -28.56 8.73 15.89
C LEU A 290 -28.53 7.75 17.07
N ASN A 291 -28.04 8.17 18.23
CA ASN A 291 -28.00 7.32 19.41
C ASN A 291 -29.41 6.99 19.90
N HIS A 292 -30.30 7.98 19.99
CA HIS A 292 -31.72 7.74 20.30
C HIS A 292 -32.37 6.80 19.28
N CYS A 293 -32.11 6.98 17.99
CA CYS A 293 -32.65 6.09 16.96
C CYS A 293 -32.17 4.64 17.15
N ASN A 294 -30.90 4.43 17.49
CA ASN A 294 -30.37 3.10 17.75
C ASN A 294 -31.02 2.46 18.99
N GLU A 295 -31.19 3.20 20.07
CA GLU A 295 -31.91 2.76 21.27
C GLU A 295 -33.38 2.42 20.96
N PHE A 296 -34.08 3.31 20.25
CA PHE A 296 -35.46 3.06 19.83
C PHE A 296 -35.59 1.83 18.93
N VAL A 297 -34.67 1.60 18.01
CA VAL A 297 -34.71 0.42 17.12
C VAL A 297 -34.52 -0.89 17.88
N GLN A 298 -33.77 -0.89 19.00
CA GLN A 298 -33.61 -2.09 19.82
C GLN A 298 -34.90 -2.49 20.55
N GLU A 299 -35.69 -1.51 20.99
CA GLU A 299 -36.96 -1.74 21.69
C GLU A 299 -38.17 -1.81 20.74
N PHE A 300 -38.04 -1.28 19.53
CA PHE A 300 -39.14 -1.18 18.57
C PHE A 300 -39.36 -2.50 17.82
N HIS A 301 -40.53 -3.09 18.04
CA HIS A 301 -40.94 -4.32 17.36
C HIS A 301 -42.20 -4.08 16.50
N GLY A 302 -42.11 -4.36 15.19
CA GLY A 302 -43.23 -4.33 14.24
C GLY A 302 -43.14 -3.26 13.14
N ARG A 303 -44.22 -3.06 12.37
CA ARG A 303 -44.37 -2.05 11.28
C ARG A 303 -43.30 -2.10 10.16
N SER A 304 -42.72 -3.27 9.91
CA SER A 304 -41.69 -3.47 8.89
C SER A 304 -42.16 -3.08 7.48
N ASP A 305 -43.43 -3.32 7.18
CA ASP A 305 -44.09 -2.95 5.93
C ASP A 305 -44.12 -1.42 5.70
N VAL A 306 -44.44 -0.64 6.74
CA VAL A 306 -44.45 0.82 6.68
C VAL A 306 -43.03 1.38 6.60
N LEU A 307 -42.08 0.83 7.37
CA LEU A 307 -40.67 1.22 7.32
C LEU A 307 -40.07 0.98 5.93
N GLU A 308 -40.41 -0.12 5.28
CA GLU A 308 -39.94 -0.44 3.93
C GLU A 308 -40.51 0.52 2.86
N VAL A 309 -41.72 1.05 3.06
CA VAL A 309 -42.30 2.08 2.19
C VAL A 309 -41.58 3.42 2.39
N VAL A 310 -41.33 3.82 3.64
CA VAL A 310 -40.61 5.05 3.96
C VAL A 310 -39.17 4.99 3.45
N LYS A 311 -38.47 3.87 3.66
CA LYS A 311 -37.11 3.64 3.16
C LYS A 311 -37.03 3.76 1.64
N ARG A 312 -37.93 3.09 0.91
CA ARG A 312 -38.00 3.19 -0.56
C ARG A 312 -38.26 4.61 -1.05
N TYR A 313 -39.05 5.38 -0.30
CA TYR A 313 -39.30 6.76 -0.64
C TYR A 313 -38.08 7.67 -0.37
N ILE A 314 -37.38 7.51 0.76
CA ILE A 314 -36.18 8.30 1.09
C ILE A 314 -35.04 7.99 0.10
N GLN A 315 -34.86 6.72 -0.26
CA GLN A 315 -33.78 6.27 -1.15
C GLN A 315 -34.09 6.40 -2.64
N GLY A 316 -35.34 6.72 -3.01
CA GLY A 316 -35.76 6.88 -4.41
C GLY A 316 -35.72 8.33 -4.90
N ASP A 317 -35.88 8.52 -6.21
CA ASP A 317 -35.85 9.84 -6.87
C ASP A 317 -37.11 10.70 -6.64
N SER A 318 -37.97 10.30 -5.70
CA SER A 318 -39.22 10.99 -5.42
C SER A 318 -38.98 12.30 -4.65
N SER A 319 -39.67 13.37 -5.08
CA SER A 319 -39.58 14.72 -4.49
C SER A 319 -40.89 15.21 -3.86
N GLY A 320 -41.99 14.46 -3.98
CA GLY A 320 -43.29 14.82 -3.38
C GLY A 320 -43.39 14.45 -1.90
N MET A 321 -43.97 15.29 -1.03
CA MET A 321 -43.98 15.08 0.44
C MET A 321 -44.56 13.73 0.90
N VAL A 322 -43.91 13.08 1.87
CA VAL A 322 -44.49 11.94 2.62
C VAL A 322 -45.16 12.41 3.90
N LYS A 323 -46.40 11.95 4.10
CA LYS A 323 -47.18 12.17 5.32
C LYS A 323 -47.21 10.90 6.16
N VAL A 324 -46.61 10.94 7.33
CA VAL A 324 -46.67 9.85 8.31
C VAL A 324 -47.66 10.24 9.41
N TYR A 325 -48.73 9.46 9.56
CA TYR A 325 -49.73 9.67 10.60
C TYR A 325 -49.39 8.80 11.82
N LEU A 326 -48.85 9.43 12.87
CA LEU A 326 -48.65 8.79 14.18
C LEU A 326 -49.84 9.11 15.08
N TYR A 327 -50.43 8.09 15.69
CA TYR A 327 -51.73 8.17 16.38
C TYR A 327 -51.79 9.05 17.65
N TYR A 328 -50.71 9.77 18.01
CA TYR A 328 -50.75 10.74 19.11
C TYR A 328 -50.02 12.08 18.86
N VAL A 329 -49.31 12.27 17.76
CA VAL A 329 -48.73 13.58 17.37
C VAL A 329 -48.62 13.64 15.84
N ILE A 330 -49.19 14.66 15.19
CA ILE A 330 -48.95 14.93 13.77
C ILE A 330 -47.62 15.67 13.66
N ILE A 331 -46.56 14.98 13.24
CA ILE A 331 -45.27 15.60 12.88
C ILE A 331 -45.19 15.66 11.36
N LEU A 332 -45.21 16.87 10.79
CA LEU A 332 -44.90 17.13 9.38
C LEU A 332 -43.38 17.31 9.26
N ILE A 333 -42.67 16.30 8.78
CA ILE A 333 -41.22 16.38 8.56
C ILE A 333 -40.96 16.79 7.10
N TRP A 334 -40.37 17.97 6.90
CA TRP A 334 -39.80 18.39 5.61
C TRP A 334 -38.38 17.82 5.53
N LEU A 335 -38.16 16.76 4.74
CA LEU A 335 -36.87 16.06 4.65
C LEU A 335 -36.02 16.43 3.42
N LYS A 336 -36.42 17.43 2.62
CA LYS A 336 -35.62 17.90 1.47
C LYS A 336 -35.68 19.42 1.30
N SER A 337 -34.87 20.13 2.07
CA SER A 337 -34.35 21.46 1.71
C SER A 337 -33.07 21.72 2.48
N VAL A 338 -31.96 21.19 1.98
CA VAL A 338 -30.83 21.91 1.35
C VAL A 338 -30.15 20.92 0.41
#